data_AF-A0A941DLR9-F1
#
_entry.id   AF-A0A941DLR9-F1
#
_cell.length_a   1.000
_cell.length_b   1.000
_cell.length_c   1.000
_cell.angle_alpha   90.00
_cell.angle_beta   90.00
_cell.angle_gamma   90.00
#
_symmetry.space_group_name_H-M   'P 1'
#
loop_
_entity.id
_entity.type
_entity.pdbx_description
1 polymer ?
#
loop_
_entity_poly.entity_id
_entity_poly.type
_entity_poly.pdbx_seq_one_letter_code
_entity_poly.pdbx_strand_id
1 'polypeptide(L)'
;MLSGWSATGQTAQQHVFAGRTGVGIEWLVLGGAAFFAGFVDAMVGGGGLIQVPALFSVMPGSVPATLLGTNKLASIWGTMVAAQNYLRTVRIRPALLLSGALAAFVCSFFGAWLVTIVPPTYLRKALPFILGAVAVYTFVKKDLGVTDKPRFAGRQEIWLAAAVAAVIGFYDGFFGPGTGSFFVFCFVRFFGYDFLRASAVSKVLNVATNASALLLFGVSGHVIWALGALMAVCQVGGSLLGSRLAIRHGSGFVRKIFLLVVVCLIIKTSYDAFFR
;
A
#
# COMPACT_ATOMS: atom_id res chain seq x y z
N MET A 1 -20.82 23.00 12.17
CA MET A 1 -21.28 21.70 12.70
C MET A 1 -20.14 20.67 12.68
N LEU A 2 -19.00 20.98 13.29
CA LEU A 2 -17.76 20.17 13.27
C LEU A 2 -17.07 20.20 14.64
N SER A 3 -17.77 19.78 15.71
CA SER A 3 -17.16 19.75 17.05
C SER A 3 -17.66 18.63 17.97
N GLY A 4 -18.44 17.67 17.48
CA GLY A 4 -19.02 16.60 18.33
C GLY A 4 -18.21 15.30 18.42
N TRP A 5 -17.13 15.15 17.63
CA TRP A 5 -16.32 13.93 17.58
C TRP A 5 -14.99 14.08 18.36
N SER A 6 -14.97 14.92 19.39
CA SER A 6 -13.77 15.18 20.20
C SER A 6 -13.66 14.17 21.34
N ALA A 7 -12.64 13.32 21.30
CA ALA A 7 -12.12 12.45 22.37
C ALA A 7 -13.05 11.37 22.96
N THR A 8 -14.34 11.64 23.19
CA THR A 8 -15.27 10.75 23.89
C THR A 8 -15.67 9.52 23.07
N GLY A 9 -15.70 9.64 21.74
CA GLY A 9 -15.94 8.49 20.84
C GLY A 9 -14.75 7.54 20.74
N GLN A 10 -13.52 8.05 20.91
CA GLN A 10 -12.29 7.25 20.91
C GLN A 10 -12.13 6.48 22.22
N THR A 11 -12.41 7.12 23.35
CA THR A 11 -12.46 6.42 24.65
C THR A 11 -13.61 5.44 24.72
N ALA A 12 -14.79 5.75 24.17
CA ALA A 12 -15.90 4.79 24.11
C ALA A 12 -15.56 3.54 23.28
N GLN A 13 -14.87 3.67 22.14
CA GLN A 13 -14.34 2.49 21.44
C GLN A 13 -13.34 1.75 22.31
N GLN A 14 -12.34 2.42 22.91
CA GLN A 14 -11.37 1.79 23.81
C GLN A 14 -12.00 1.06 25.01
N HIS A 15 -13.07 1.62 25.62
CA HIS A 15 -13.75 1.03 26.77
C HIS A 15 -14.68 -0.13 26.41
N VAL A 16 -15.26 -0.16 25.19
CA VAL A 16 -15.98 -1.35 24.69
C VAL A 16 -15.01 -2.53 24.48
N PHE A 17 -13.72 -2.26 24.22
CA PHE A 17 -12.71 -3.31 24.03
C PHE A 17 -12.13 -3.88 25.34
N ALA A 18 -12.07 -3.11 26.43
CA ALA A 18 -11.43 -3.56 27.68
C ALA A 18 -12.12 -4.75 28.38
N GLY A 19 -13.34 -5.13 27.97
CA GLY A 19 -14.11 -6.22 28.57
C GLY A 19 -14.03 -7.58 27.86
N ARG A 20 -13.31 -7.72 26.73
CA ARG A 20 -13.21 -8.99 25.99
C ARG A 20 -11.83 -9.63 26.15
N THR A 21 -11.79 -10.85 26.66
CA THR A 21 -10.59 -11.71 26.74
C THR A 21 -9.96 -12.03 25.37
N GLY A 22 -10.58 -11.62 24.25
CA GLY A 22 -10.09 -11.80 22.87
C GLY A 22 -9.18 -10.70 22.31
N VAL A 23 -9.04 -9.56 22.99
CA VAL A 23 -8.27 -8.41 22.46
C VAL A 23 -6.80 -8.76 22.21
N GLY A 24 -6.17 -9.62 23.03
CA GLY A 24 -4.78 -10.00 22.83
C GLY A 24 -4.53 -10.79 21.53
N ILE A 25 -5.43 -11.73 21.21
CA ILE A 25 -5.27 -12.61 20.03
C ILE A 25 -5.47 -11.82 18.73
N GLU A 26 -6.47 -10.94 18.70
CA GLU A 26 -6.74 -10.08 17.54
C GLU A 26 -5.53 -9.19 17.19
N TRP A 27 -4.89 -8.60 18.21
CA TRP A 27 -3.72 -7.74 18.03
C TRP A 27 -2.49 -8.52 17.58
N LEU A 28 -2.31 -9.75 18.07
CA LEU A 28 -1.25 -10.65 17.62
C LEU A 28 -1.45 -11.09 16.17
N VAL A 29 -2.68 -11.43 15.77
CA VAL A 29 -3.01 -11.78 14.37
C VAL A 29 -2.75 -10.60 13.45
N LEU A 30 -3.18 -9.39 13.82
CA LEU A 30 -2.96 -8.17 13.05
C LEU A 30 -1.48 -7.77 13.02
N GLY A 31 -0.73 -7.97 14.10
CA GLY A 31 0.72 -7.79 14.15
C GLY A 31 1.45 -8.75 13.22
N GLY A 32 1.09 -10.04 13.25
CA GLY A 32 1.61 -11.05 12.32
C GLY A 32 1.29 -10.70 10.86
N ALA A 33 0.03 -10.35 10.57
CA ALA A 33 -0.38 -9.90 9.24
C ALA A 33 0.40 -8.66 8.79
N ALA A 34 0.64 -7.69 9.69
CA ALA A 34 1.42 -6.49 9.41
C ALA A 34 2.90 -6.81 9.12
N PHE A 35 3.49 -7.79 9.83
CA PHE A 35 4.84 -8.28 9.55
C PHE A 35 4.93 -8.92 8.16
N PHE A 36 4.05 -9.86 7.82
CA PHE A 36 4.03 -10.47 6.49
C PHE A 36 3.71 -9.46 5.39
N ALA A 37 2.79 -8.53 5.65
CA ALA A 37 2.49 -7.43 4.76
C ALA A 37 3.74 -6.56 4.52
N GLY A 38 4.50 -6.22 5.56
CA GLY A 38 5.77 -5.49 5.43
C GLY A 38 6.82 -6.25 4.64
N PHE A 39 6.93 -7.55 4.87
CA PHE A 39 7.85 -8.42 4.13
C PHE A 39 7.55 -8.44 2.63
N VAL A 40 6.31 -8.76 2.25
CA VAL A 40 5.88 -8.81 0.84
C VAL A 40 5.92 -7.43 0.22
N ASP A 41 5.44 -6.40 0.94
CA ASP A 41 5.47 -5.02 0.45
C ASP A 41 6.90 -4.61 0.13
N ALA A 42 7.84 -4.77 1.04
CA ALA A 42 9.22 -4.36 0.81
C ALA A 42 9.88 -5.05 -0.39
N MET A 43 9.48 -6.28 -0.73
CA MET A 43 10.03 -6.97 -1.89
C MET A 43 9.42 -6.46 -3.19
N VAL A 44 8.09 -6.43 -3.26
CA VAL A 44 7.38 -6.30 -4.55
C VAL A 44 6.14 -5.42 -4.52
N GLY A 45 5.85 -4.85 -3.37
CA GLY A 45 4.62 -4.12 -3.12
C GLY A 45 3.45 -5.02 -2.77
N GLY A 46 2.36 -4.39 -2.34
CA GLY A 46 1.08 -5.07 -2.13
C GLY A 46 0.83 -5.56 -0.71
N GLY A 47 1.58 -5.09 0.30
CA GLY A 47 1.30 -5.44 1.70
C GLY A 47 -0.12 -5.12 2.15
N GLY A 48 -0.72 -4.06 1.59
CA GLY A 48 -2.13 -3.73 1.82
C GLY A 48 -3.11 -4.83 1.40
N LEU A 49 -2.76 -5.71 0.46
CA LEU A 49 -3.61 -6.85 0.08
C LEU A 49 -3.66 -7.93 1.17
N ILE A 50 -2.70 -7.93 2.09
CA ILE A 50 -2.68 -8.83 3.26
C ILE A 50 -3.32 -8.10 4.44
N GLN A 51 -2.89 -6.87 4.70
CA GLN A 51 -3.21 -6.12 5.90
C GLN A 51 -4.63 -5.56 5.91
N VAL A 52 -5.16 -5.09 4.77
CA VAL A 52 -6.53 -4.56 4.68
C VAL A 52 -7.57 -5.66 4.89
N PRO A 53 -7.53 -6.81 4.19
CA PRO A 53 -8.48 -7.90 4.47
C PRO A 53 -8.38 -8.43 5.91
N ALA A 54 -7.17 -8.51 6.48
CA ALA A 54 -6.98 -8.91 7.87
C ALA A 54 -7.68 -7.94 8.85
N LEU A 55 -7.51 -6.63 8.66
CA LEU A 55 -8.19 -5.60 9.45
C LEU A 55 -9.71 -5.69 9.33
N PHE A 56 -10.25 -5.86 8.13
CA PHE A 56 -11.70 -6.00 7.92
C PHE A 56 -12.27 -7.31 8.47
N SER A 57 -11.49 -8.39 8.46
CA SER A 57 -11.89 -9.68 9.01
C SER A 57 -11.94 -9.67 10.53
N VAL A 58 -10.96 -9.04 11.17
CA VAL A 58 -10.88 -8.95 12.64
C VAL A 58 -11.82 -7.86 13.17
N MET A 59 -11.99 -6.77 12.43
CA MET A 59 -12.79 -5.62 12.84
C MET A 59 -13.93 -5.29 11.86
N PRO A 60 -14.89 -6.21 11.60
CA PRO A 60 -15.99 -5.96 10.68
C PRO A 60 -16.94 -4.87 11.19
N GLY A 61 -16.94 -4.52 12.48
CA GLY A 61 -17.78 -3.43 13.00
C GLY A 61 -17.23 -2.03 12.75
N SER A 62 -15.95 -1.90 12.38
CA SER A 62 -15.26 -0.62 12.29
C SER A 62 -15.52 0.11 10.97
N VAL A 63 -15.46 1.44 11.02
CA VAL A 63 -15.60 2.28 9.83
C VAL A 63 -14.45 1.98 8.87
N PRO A 64 -14.72 1.71 7.57
CA PRO A 64 -13.70 1.43 6.55
C PRO A 64 -12.57 2.45 6.51
N ALA A 65 -12.89 3.75 6.59
CA ALA A 65 -11.90 4.81 6.61
C ALA A 65 -10.93 4.69 7.81
N THR A 66 -11.40 4.26 8.97
CA THR A 66 -10.56 4.04 10.15
C THR A 66 -9.59 2.87 9.97
N LEU A 67 -10.05 1.78 9.34
CA LEU A 67 -9.20 0.62 9.05
C LEU A 67 -8.13 0.97 8.00
N LEU A 68 -8.53 1.69 6.95
CA LEU A 68 -7.60 2.17 5.92
C LEU A 68 -6.58 3.15 6.52
N GLY A 69 -7.01 4.11 7.35
CA GLY A 69 -6.10 5.02 8.04
C GLY A 69 -5.11 4.32 8.98
N THR A 70 -5.58 3.33 9.74
CA THR A 70 -4.71 2.49 10.60
C THR A 70 -3.71 1.68 9.76
N ASN A 71 -4.12 1.16 8.61
CA ASN A 71 -3.22 0.52 7.65
C ASN A 71 -2.15 1.49 7.11
N LYS A 72 -2.53 2.72 6.75
CA LYS A 72 -1.59 3.76 6.27
C LYS A 72 -0.57 4.15 7.34
N LEU A 73 -0.98 4.21 8.61
CA LEU A 73 -0.08 4.45 9.74
C LEU A 73 0.98 3.35 9.89
N ALA A 74 0.63 2.08 9.70
CA ALA A 74 1.61 1.00 9.73
C ALA A 74 2.49 1.00 8.48
N SER A 75 1.88 1.19 7.30
CA SER A 75 2.54 1.08 6.00
C SER A 75 3.60 2.16 5.80
N ILE A 76 3.36 3.41 6.23
CA ILE A 76 4.32 4.50 6.02
C ILE A 76 5.70 4.18 6.61
N TRP A 77 5.75 3.61 7.83
CA TRP A 77 7.01 3.31 8.51
C TRP A 77 7.74 2.13 7.87
N GLY A 78 7.03 1.04 7.57
CA GLY A 78 7.62 -0.12 6.89
C GLY A 78 8.15 0.24 5.49
N THR A 79 7.33 0.94 4.70
CA THR A 79 7.72 1.40 3.35
C THR A 79 8.87 2.41 3.41
N MET A 80 8.91 3.30 4.40
CA MET A 80 10.04 4.25 4.56
C MET A 80 11.36 3.52 4.78
N VAL A 81 11.38 2.50 5.64
CA VAL A 81 12.57 1.68 5.88
C VAL A 81 13.00 0.93 4.62
N ALA A 82 12.04 0.36 3.87
CA ALA A 82 12.33 -0.28 2.60
C ALA A 82 12.90 0.73 1.57
N ALA A 83 12.30 1.91 1.45
CA ALA A 83 12.75 2.97 0.55
C ALA A 83 14.19 3.39 0.85
N GLN A 84 14.53 3.59 2.13
CA GLN A 84 15.89 3.92 2.55
C GLN A 84 16.89 2.81 2.17
N ASN A 85 16.54 1.55 2.39
CA ASN A 85 17.40 0.42 2.03
C ASN A 85 17.65 0.35 0.52
N TYR A 86 16.62 0.53 -0.29
CA TYR A 86 16.76 0.52 -1.75
C TYR A 86 17.55 1.72 -2.28
N LEU A 87 17.30 2.93 -1.76
CA LEU A 87 18.00 4.14 -2.22
C LEU A 87 19.50 4.14 -1.89
N ARG A 88 19.92 3.37 -0.88
CA ARG A 88 21.35 3.14 -0.60
C ARG A 88 22.03 2.25 -1.64
N THR A 89 21.28 1.39 -2.32
CA THR A 89 21.82 0.43 -3.30
C THR A 89 21.62 0.88 -4.74
N VAL A 90 20.47 1.47 -5.07
CA VAL A 90 20.09 1.82 -6.44
C VAL A 90 20.08 3.33 -6.63
N ARG A 91 20.81 3.81 -7.64
CA ARG A 91 20.82 5.24 -7.99
C ARG A 91 19.63 5.59 -8.88
N ILE A 92 18.85 6.57 -8.45
CA ILE A 92 17.70 7.11 -9.19
C ILE A 92 17.87 8.63 -9.29
N ARG A 93 17.42 9.22 -10.40
CA ARG A 93 17.43 10.67 -10.60
C ARG A 93 16.53 11.35 -9.55
N PRO A 94 17.06 12.26 -8.70
CA PRO A 94 16.27 12.91 -7.66
C PRO A 94 15.09 13.72 -8.21
N ALA A 95 15.25 14.35 -9.38
CA ALA A 95 14.17 15.10 -10.03
C ALA A 95 12.96 14.21 -10.40
N LEU A 96 13.20 12.96 -10.81
CA LEU A 96 12.14 11.99 -11.11
C LEU A 96 11.43 11.56 -9.82
N LEU A 97 12.18 11.30 -8.75
CA LEU A 97 11.61 10.94 -7.45
C LEU A 97 10.79 12.08 -6.86
N LEU A 98 11.30 13.31 -6.89
CA LEU A 98 10.65 14.47 -6.31
C LEU A 98 9.35 14.81 -7.06
N SER A 99 9.41 14.91 -8.39
CA SER A 99 8.21 15.18 -9.20
C SER A 99 7.15 14.08 -9.07
N GLY A 100 7.56 12.82 -9.13
CA GLY A 100 6.68 11.68 -8.92
C GLY A 100 6.07 11.67 -7.52
N ALA A 101 6.87 11.91 -6.48
CA ALA A 101 6.41 11.91 -5.09
C ALA A 101 5.42 13.04 -4.83
N LEU A 102 5.68 14.25 -5.35
CA LEU A 102 4.75 15.38 -5.23
C LEU A 102 3.43 15.12 -5.94
N ALA A 103 3.48 14.59 -7.18
CA ALA A 103 2.27 14.24 -7.92
C ALA A 103 1.46 13.15 -7.20
N ALA A 104 2.14 12.10 -6.73
CA ALA A 104 1.51 11.01 -5.98
C ALA A 104 0.92 11.49 -4.65
N PHE A 105 1.62 12.37 -3.94
CA PHE A 105 1.16 12.96 -2.68
C PHE A 105 -0.13 13.75 -2.88
N VAL A 106 -0.16 14.68 -3.84
CA VAL A 106 -1.33 15.53 -4.11
C VAL A 106 -2.51 14.68 -4.57
N CYS A 107 -2.31 13.75 -5.51
CA CYS A 107 -3.38 12.90 -6.00
C CYS A 107 -3.88 11.90 -4.94
N SER A 108 -2.99 11.36 -4.10
CA SER A 108 -3.38 10.52 -2.95
C SER A 108 -4.22 11.29 -1.94
N PHE A 109 -3.94 12.58 -1.74
CA PHE A 109 -4.74 13.42 -0.85
C PHE A 109 -6.19 13.50 -1.34
N PHE A 110 -6.38 13.77 -2.64
CA PHE A 110 -7.71 13.80 -3.25
C PHE A 110 -8.40 12.43 -3.24
N GLY A 111 -7.65 11.35 -3.47
CA GLY A 111 -8.16 9.98 -3.37
C GLY A 111 -8.66 9.65 -1.97
N ALA A 112 -7.87 9.97 -0.94
CA ALA A 112 -8.25 9.78 0.45
C ALA A 112 -9.41 10.69 0.86
N TRP A 113 -9.49 11.90 0.30
CA TRP A 113 -10.60 12.83 0.54
C TRP A 113 -11.91 12.32 -0.04
N LEU A 114 -11.86 11.66 -1.20
CA LEU A 114 -13.05 11.01 -1.74
C LEU A 114 -13.57 9.90 -0.80
N VAL A 115 -12.68 9.17 -0.12
CA VAL A 115 -13.05 8.12 0.85
C VAL A 115 -13.82 8.68 2.04
N THR A 116 -13.49 9.90 2.51
CA THR A 116 -14.18 10.49 3.66
C THR A 116 -15.57 11.00 3.32
N ILE A 117 -15.86 11.24 2.03
CA ILE A 117 -17.17 11.71 1.54
C ILE A 117 -18.08 10.54 1.16
N VAL A 118 -17.51 9.44 0.66
CA VAL A 118 -18.28 8.26 0.23
C VAL A 118 -18.87 7.54 1.44
N PRO A 119 -20.18 7.23 1.46
CA PRO A 119 -20.79 6.55 2.59
C PRO A 119 -20.13 5.18 2.85
N PRO A 120 -19.84 4.83 4.12
CA PRO A 120 -19.16 3.58 4.50
C PRO A 120 -19.76 2.30 3.89
N THR A 121 -21.09 2.27 3.72
CA THR A 121 -21.82 1.14 3.14
C THR A 121 -21.43 0.89 1.68
N TYR A 122 -21.22 1.95 0.89
CA TYR A 122 -20.77 1.80 -0.50
C TYR A 122 -19.32 1.38 -0.57
N LEU A 123 -18.45 1.95 0.28
CA LEU A 123 -17.03 1.59 0.31
C LEU A 123 -16.84 0.11 0.65
N ARG A 124 -17.62 -0.38 1.61
CA ARG A 124 -17.59 -1.79 2.05
C ARG A 124 -18.07 -2.75 0.97
N LYS A 125 -19.10 -2.36 0.21
CA LYS A 125 -19.59 -3.15 -0.94
C LYS A 125 -18.67 -3.05 -2.15
N ALA A 126 -17.99 -1.92 -2.36
CA ALA A 126 -17.04 -1.72 -3.44
C ALA A 126 -15.72 -2.46 -3.22
N LEU A 127 -15.35 -2.76 -1.96
CA LEU A 127 -14.07 -3.36 -1.60
C LEU A 127 -13.77 -4.67 -2.37
N PRO A 128 -14.66 -5.68 -2.46
CA PRO A 128 -14.42 -6.88 -3.26
C PRO A 128 -14.28 -6.58 -4.76
N PHE A 129 -15.08 -5.65 -5.30
CA PHE A 129 -15.01 -5.26 -6.72
C PHE A 129 -13.73 -4.52 -7.05
N ILE A 130 -13.22 -3.66 -6.17
CA ILE A 130 -11.97 -2.95 -6.38
C ILE A 130 -10.79 -3.91 -6.26
N LEU A 131 -10.78 -4.79 -5.24
CA LEU A 131 -9.77 -5.86 -5.13
C LEU A 131 -9.79 -6.77 -6.37
N GLY A 132 -10.99 -7.10 -6.88
CA GLY A 132 -11.18 -7.86 -8.11
C GLY A 132 -10.71 -7.09 -9.35
N ALA A 133 -11.05 -5.82 -9.50
CA ALA A 133 -10.61 -4.96 -10.61
C ALA A 133 -9.10 -4.75 -10.61
N VAL A 134 -8.48 -4.65 -9.43
CA VAL A 134 -7.02 -4.57 -9.24
C VAL A 134 -6.35 -5.88 -9.64
N ALA A 135 -6.92 -7.02 -9.25
CA ALA A 135 -6.49 -8.31 -9.75
C ALA A 135 -6.62 -8.37 -11.28
N VAL A 136 -7.78 -8.06 -11.85
CA VAL A 136 -8.03 -8.05 -13.29
C VAL A 136 -7.10 -7.07 -14.04
N TYR A 137 -6.92 -5.84 -13.57
CA TYR A 137 -6.05 -4.85 -14.20
C TYR A 137 -4.57 -5.27 -14.17
N THR A 138 -4.12 -5.89 -13.07
CA THR A 138 -2.80 -6.55 -13.01
C THR A 138 -2.67 -7.65 -14.08
N PHE A 139 -3.78 -8.29 -14.45
CA PHE A 139 -3.84 -9.37 -15.44
C PHE A 139 -4.09 -8.95 -16.89
N VAL A 140 -4.65 -7.77 -17.17
CA VAL A 140 -5.10 -7.39 -18.53
C VAL A 140 -3.96 -6.86 -19.42
N LYS A 141 -2.76 -6.55 -18.90
CA LYS A 141 -1.58 -6.25 -19.75
C LYS A 141 -0.51 -7.34 -19.67
N LYS A 142 -0.69 -8.36 -20.52
CA LYS A 142 0.10 -9.59 -20.61
C LYS A 142 1.48 -9.50 -21.28
N ASP A 143 2.00 -8.31 -21.62
CA ASP A 143 3.19 -8.24 -22.48
C ASP A 143 4.29 -7.24 -22.07
N LEU A 144 5.50 -7.83 -22.02
CA LEU A 144 6.86 -7.28 -22.24
C LEU A 144 7.73 -6.93 -21.02
N GLY A 145 8.97 -7.45 -21.08
CA GLY A 145 10.07 -7.16 -20.16
C GLY A 145 11.35 -7.95 -20.52
N VAL A 146 11.76 -7.94 -21.81
CA VAL A 146 12.93 -8.72 -22.29
C VAL A 146 14.12 -7.83 -22.69
N THR A 147 13.95 -6.51 -22.85
CA THR A 147 15.08 -5.63 -23.23
C THR A 147 15.10 -4.32 -22.45
N ASP A 148 16.22 -4.08 -21.78
CA ASP A 148 16.60 -2.84 -21.13
C ASP A 148 16.97 -1.81 -22.21
N LYS A 149 15.98 -1.07 -22.70
CA LYS A 149 16.17 0.10 -23.56
C LYS A 149 15.39 1.27 -22.95
N PRO A 150 16.04 2.26 -22.32
CA PRO A 150 15.35 3.43 -21.80
C PRO A 150 14.61 4.13 -22.95
N ARG A 151 13.28 4.10 -22.91
CA ARG A 151 12.41 4.61 -24.00
C ARG A 151 12.30 6.13 -24.03
N PHE A 152 12.60 6.78 -22.91
CA PHE A 152 12.47 8.23 -22.73
C PHE A 152 13.68 8.78 -21.98
N ALA A 153 14.13 9.98 -22.34
CA ALA A 153 15.25 10.66 -21.69
C ALA A 153 14.89 12.10 -21.31
N GLY A 154 15.44 12.59 -20.21
CA GLY A 154 15.33 13.98 -19.78
C GLY A 154 13.94 14.35 -19.26
N ARG A 155 13.40 15.48 -19.72
CA ARG A 155 12.19 16.11 -19.17
C ARG A 155 10.91 15.29 -19.44
N GLN A 156 10.87 14.54 -20.54
CA GLN A 156 9.75 13.65 -20.87
C GLN A 156 9.62 12.48 -19.89
N GLU A 157 10.74 11.92 -19.43
CA GLU A 157 10.78 10.87 -18.41
C GLU A 157 10.15 11.36 -17.09
N ILE A 158 10.52 12.58 -16.69
CA ILE A 158 10.01 13.22 -15.45
C ILE A 158 8.49 13.44 -15.53
N TRP A 159 7.99 14.00 -16.63
CA TRP A 159 6.55 14.23 -16.80
C TRP A 159 5.74 12.94 -16.84
N LEU A 160 6.22 11.92 -17.56
CA LEU A 160 5.56 10.62 -17.60
C LEU A 160 5.55 9.97 -16.21
N ALA A 161 6.64 10.09 -15.46
CA ALA A 161 6.74 9.52 -14.11
C ALA A 161 5.76 10.21 -13.16
N ALA A 162 5.65 11.55 -13.25
CA ALA A 162 4.65 12.32 -12.50
C ALA A 162 3.22 11.93 -12.88
N ALA A 163 2.91 11.74 -14.17
CA ALA A 163 1.58 11.34 -14.63
C ALA A 163 1.20 9.93 -14.14
N VAL A 164 2.10 8.96 -14.26
CA VAL A 164 1.92 7.61 -13.71
C VAL A 164 1.73 7.68 -12.19
N ALA A 165 2.54 8.49 -11.52
CA ALA A 165 2.49 8.65 -10.08
C ALA A 165 1.23 9.35 -9.57
N ALA A 166 0.67 10.29 -10.34
CA ALA A 166 -0.61 10.92 -10.06
C ALA A 166 -1.75 9.89 -10.10
N VAL A 167 -1.85 9.10 -11.17
CA VAL A 167 -2.93 8.11 -11.35
C VAL A 167 -2.87 7.03 -10.27
N ILE A 168 -1.69 6.45 -10.05
CA ILE A 168 -1.49 5.42 -9.03
C ILE A 168 -1.63 6.02 -7.62
N GLY A 169 -1.18 7.26 -7.42
CA GLY A 169 -1.33 7.97 -6.14
C GLY A 169 -2.78 8.20 -5.77
N PHE A 170 -3.62 8.63 -6.72
CA PHE A 170 -5.07 8.75 -6.51
C PHE A 170 -5.68 7.42 -6.09
N TYR A 171 -5.35 6.34 -6.81
CA TYR A 171 -5.76 4.98 -6.47
C TYR A 171 -5.30 4.57 -5.06
N ASP A 172 -4.06 4.88 -4.69
CA ASP A 172 -3.49 4.52 -3.40
C ASP A 172 -4.18 5.24 -2.23
N GLY A 173 -4.51 6.52 -2.42
CA GLY A 173 -5.23 7.32 -1.45
C GLY A 173 -6.67 6.85 -1.27
N PHE A 174 -7.34 6.49 -2.37
CA PHE A 174 -8.72 6.00 -2.34
C PHE A 174 -8.83 4.60 -1.74
N PHE A 175 -7.91 3.71 -2.08
CA PHE A 175 -8.01 2.31 -1.69
C PHE A 175 -6.73 1.80 -1.04
N GLY A 176 -5.63 1.75 -1.79
CA GLY A 176 -4.29 1.45 -1.25
C GLY A 176 -3.71 0.04 -1.44
N PRO A 177 -4.49 -1.07 -1.42
CA PRO A 177 -3.97 -2.40 -1.69
C PRO A 177 -3.31 -2.53 -3.08
N GLY A 178 -2.16 -3.21 -3.18
CA GLY A 178 -1.52 -3.52 -4.47
C GLY A 178 -0.76 -2.36 -5.13
N THR A 179 -0.81 -1.14 -4.58
CA THR A 179 -0.18 0.06 -5.15
C THR A 179 1.31 -0.13 -5.45
N GLY A 180 2.06 -0.75 -4.54
CA GLY A 180 3.50 -0.96 -4.75
C GLY A 180 3.77 -1.81 -6.00
N SER A 181 2.96 -2.84 -6.22
CA SER A 181 3.09 -3.72 -7.40
C SER A 181 2.70 -3.00 -8.69
N PHE A 182 1.70 -2.10 -8.65
CA PHE A 182 1.36 -1.24 -9.79
C PHE A 182 2.47 -0.25 -10.14
N PHE A 183 3.09 0.37 -9.14
CA PHE A 183 4.25 1.22 -9.37
C PHE A 183 5.38 0.42 -10.01
N VAL A 184 5.76 -0.72 -9.42
CA VAL A 184 6.81 -1.59 -9.97
C VAL A 184 6.48 -1.94 -11.43
N PHE A 185 5.27 -2.40 -11.70
CA PHE A 185 4.83 -2.76 -13.05
C PHE A 185 4.93 -1.58 -14.03
N CYS A 186 4.40 -0.41 -13.68
CA CYS A 186 4.43 0.75 -14.57
C CYS A 186 5.86 1.24 -14.82
N PHE A 187 6.74 1.24 -13.81
CA PHE A 187 8.13 1.65 -13.98
C PHE A 187 8.92 0.65 -14.83
N VAL A 188 8.70 -0.65 -14.67
CA VAL A 188 9.27 -1.68 -15.57
C VAL A 188 8.75 -1.47 -17.00
N ARG A 189 7.43 -1.29 -17.17
CA ARG A 189 6.78 -1.30 -18.49
C ARG A 189 6.95 -0.03 -19.32
N PHE A 190 6.95 1.14 -18.68
CA PHE A 190 7.02 2.43 -19.36
C PHE A 190 8.45 3.00 -19.40
N PHE A 191 9.26 2.71 -18.39
CA PHE A 191 10.61 3.27 -18.26
C PHE A 191 11.71 2.24 -18.55
N GLY A 192 11.34 0.95 -18.68
CA GLY A 192 12.30 -0.13 -18.93
C GLY A 192 13.16 -0.45 -17.72
N TYR A 193 12.78 -0.01 -16.52
CA TYR A 193 13.57 -0.26 -15.32
C TYR A 193 13.60 -1.76 -14.99
N ASP A 194 14.72 -2.23 -14.45
CA ASP A 194 14.76 -3.53 -13.81
C ASP A 194 13.88 -3.53 -12.55
N PHE A 195 13.46 -4.72 -12.09
CA PHE A 195 12.55 -4.85 -10.95
C PHE A 195 13.13 -4.24 -9.66
N LEU A 196 14.45 -4.25 -9.46
CA LEU A 196 15.06 -3.69 -8.26
C LEU A 196 14.96 -2.15 -8.27
N ARG A 197 15.26 -1.53 -9.41
CA ARG A 197 15.12 -0.07 -9.59
C ARG A 197 13.67 0.38 -9.58
N ALA A 198 12.76 -0.39 -10.17
CA ALA A 198 11.33 -0.13 -10.12
C ALA A 198 10.79 -0.25 -8.69
N SER A 199 11.23 -1.24 -7.91
CA SER A 199 10.90 -1.36 -6.48
C SER A 199 11.42 -0.16 -5.69
N ALA A 200 12.64 0.30 -5.95
CA ALA A 200 13.20 1.48 -5.28
C ALA A 200 12.33 2.73 -5.51
N VAL A 201 11.95 3.03 -6.76
CA VAL A 201 11.04 4.15 -7.07
C VAL A 201 9.67 3.96 -6.42
N SER A 202 9.10 2.77 -6.54
CA SER A 202 7.81 2.42 -5.95
C SER A 202 7.75 2.73 -4.45
N LYS A 203 8.79 2.38 -3.69
CA LYS A 203 8.80 2.62 -2.23
C LYS A 203 8.84 4.09 -1.89
N VAL A 204 9.60 4.91 -2.62
CA VAL A 204 9.63 6.36 -2.40
C VAL A 204 8.25 6.97 -2.68
N LEU A 205 7.61 6.57 -3.78
CA LEU A 205 6.27 7.05 -4.12
C LEU A 205 5.22 6.58 -3.10
N ASN A 206 5.29 5.32 -2.65
CA ASN A 206 4.41 4.81 -1.60
C ASN A 206 4.57 5.55 -0.27
N VAL A 207 5.78 5.99 0.09
CA VAL A 207 5.96 6.83 1.30
C VAL A 207 5.17 8.13 1.14
N ALA A 208 5.24 8.76 -0.03
CA ALA A 208 4.51 10.00 -0.29
C ALA A 208 2.98 9.80 -0.28
N THR A 209 2.47 8.74 -0.90
CA THR A 209 1.04 8.45 -0.91
C THR A 209 0.51 8.04 0.46
N ASN A 210 1.27 7.24 1.21
CA ASN A 210 0.93 6.84 2.58
C ASN A 210 0.95 8.05 3.52
N ALA A 211 1.95 8.93 3.41
CA ALA A 211 2.01 10.17 4.18
C ALA A 211 0.78 11.05 3.93
N SER A 212 0.44 11.25 2.66
CA SER A 212 -0.71 12.06 2.26
C SER A 212 -2.03 11.51 2.79
N ALA A 213 -2.28 10.21 2.60
CA ALA A 213 -3.49 9.56 3.08
C ALA A 213 -3.55 9.54 4.62
N LEU A 214 -2.43 9.27 5.30
CA LEU A 214 -2.34 9.30 6.76
C LEU A 214 -2.60 10.68 7.33
N LEU A 215 -2.10 11.75 6.70
CA LEU A 215 -2.38 13.12 7.12
C LEU A 215 -3.89 13.38 7.11
N LEU A 216 -4.56 13.04 6.01
CA LEU A 216 -6.00 13.26 5.90
C LEU A 216 -6.80 12.39 6.89
N PHE A 217 -6.51 11.08 6.97
CA PHE A 217 -7.22 10.18 7.89
C PHE A 217 -6.94 10.54 9.35
N GLY A 218 -5.72 10.99 9.66
CA GLY A 218 -5.33 11.48 10.99
C GLY A 218 -6.11 12.72 11.39
N VAL A 219 -6.16 13.74 10.52
CA VAL A 219 -6.96 14.96 10.75
C VAL A 219 -8.45 14.64 10.85
N SER A 220 -8.93 13.68 10.07
CA SER A 220 -10.33 13.23 10.09
C SER A 220 -10.67 12.34 11.30
N GLY A 221 -9.72 12.02 12.18
CA GLY A 221 -9.94 11.15 13.35
C GLY A 221 -10.09 9.66 13.03
N HIS A 222 -9.77 9.24 11.81
CA HIS A 222 -9.92 7.87 11.29
C HIS A 222 -8.64 7.05 11.44
N VAL A 223 -8.03 7.03 12.63
CA VAL A 223 -6.81 6.26 12.92
C VAL A 223 -6.87 5.66 14.32
N ILE A 224 -6.62 4.35 14.43
CA ILE A 224 -6.46 3.67 15.73
C ILE A 224 -4.97 3.68 16.07
N TRP A 225 -4.52 4.71 16.78
CA TRP A 225 -3.10 4.97 17.04
C TRP A 225 -2.36 3.81 17.71
N ALA A 226 -2.95 3.22 18.76
CA ALA A 226 -2.31 2.14 19.51
C ALA A 226 -2.13 0.87 18.66
N LEU A 227 -3.17 0.46 17.92
CA LEU A 227 -3.10 -0.69 17.01
C LEU A 227 -2.15 -0.40 15.83
N GLY A 228 -2.25 0.79 15.24
CA GLY A 228 -1.38 1.21 14.15
C GLY A 228 0.09 1.29 14.55
N ALA A 229 0.40 1.67 15.79
CA ALA A 229 1.76 1.64 16.33
C ALA A 229 2.31 0.22 16.47
N LEU A 230 1.52 -0.71 17.02
CA LEU A 230 1.92 -2.14 17.07
C LEU A 230 2.16 -2.68 15.67
N MET A 231 1.21 -2.46 14.77
CA MET A 231 1.32 -2.89 13.37
C MET A 231 2.52 -2.25 12.68
N ALA A 232 2.84 -0.98 12.95
CA ALA A 232 4.02 -0.30 12.41
C ALA A 232 5.32 -1.00 12.83
N VAL A 233 5.46 -1.36 14.11
CA VAL A 233 6.66 -2.08 14.60
C VAL A 233 6.82 -3.42 13.90
N CYS A 234 5.74 -4.21 13.82
CA CYS A 234 5.75 -5.49 13.11
C CYS A 234 6.06 -5.31 11.62
N GLN A 235 5.46 -4.32 10.98
CA GLN A 235 5.62 -4.01 9.56
C GLN A 235 7.03 -3.53 9.22
N VAL A 236 7.67 -2.77 10.10
CA VAL A 236 9.09 -2.41 9.99
C VAL A 236 9.96 -3.65 10.06
N GLY A 237 9.71 -4.56 11.01
CA GLY A 237 10.42 -5.84 11.11
C GLY A 237 10.35 -6.66 9.83
N GLY A 238 9.15 -6.80 9.27
CA GLY A 238 8.94 -7.48 7.98
C GLY A 238 9.64 -6.76 6.83
N SER A 239 9.54 -5.43 6.79
CA SER A 239 10.12 -4.62 5.70
C SER A 239 11.64 -4.65 5.69
N LEU A 240 12.28 -4.70 6.86
CA LEU A 240 13.73 -4.87 6.99
C LEU A 240 14.19 -6.17 6.34
N LEU A 241 13.52 -7.29 6.66
CA LEU A 241 13.85 -8.59 6.10
C LEU A 241 13.55 -8.66 4.61
N GLY A 242 12.37 -8.19 4.19
CA GLY A 242 11.94 -8.22 2.79
C GLY A 242 12.87 -7.40 1.89
N SER A 243 13.16 -6.15 2.26
CA SER A 243 14.04 -5.29 1.46
C SER A 243 15.48 -5.81 1.40
N ARG A 244 16.04 -6.30 2.53
CA ARG A 244 17.37 -6.92 2.54
C ARG A 244 17.45 -8.14 1.62
N LEU A 245 16.43 -9.00 1.66
CA LEU A 245 16.39 -10.22 0.84
C LEU A 245 16.28 -9.90 -0.65
N ALA A 246 15.42 -8.95 -1.00
CA ALA A 246 15.24 -8.45 -2.37
C ALA A 246 16.52 -7.83 -2.94
N ILE A 247 17.21 -7.00 -2.15
CA ILE A 247 18.50 -6.40 -2.53
C ILE A 247 19.58 -7.48 -2.70
N ARG A 248 19.66 -8.43 -1.77
CA ARG A 248 20.69 -9.49 -1.79
C ARG A 248 20.57 -10.43 -2.98
N HIS A 249 19.36 -10.77 -3.40
CA HIS A 249 19.12 -11.72 -4.51
C HIS A 249 18.83 -11.03 -5.85
N GLY A 250 18.69 -9.71 -5.85
CA GLY A 250 18.57 -8.88 -7.05
C GLY A 250 17.25 -8.99 -7.81
N SER A 251 17.22 -8.35 -8.98
CA SER A 251 16.02 -8.15 -9.81
C SER A 251 15.31 -9.46 -10.21
N GLY A 252 16.06 -10.51 -10.55
CA GLY A 252 15.49 -11.80 -10.95
C GLY A 252 14.67 -12.47 -9.83
N PHE A 253 15.10 -12.32 -8.58
CA PHE A 253 14.35 -12.82 -7.43
C PHE A 253 13.11 -11.98 -7.13
N VAL A 254 13.22 -10.65 -7.17
CA VAL A 254 12.06 -9.75 -7.03
C VAL A 254 10.98 -10.07 -8.07
N ARG A 255 11.39 -10.33 -9.31
CA ARG A 255 10.48 -10.77 -10.38
C ARG A 255 9.77 -12.08 -10.04
N LYS A 256 10.47 -13.09 -9.51
CA LYS A 256 9.85 -14.37 -9.12
C LYS A 256 8.79 -14.17 -8.04
N ILE A 257 9.10 -13.36 -7.02
CA ILE A 257 8.14 -13.08 -5.94
C ILE A 257 6.96 -12.25 -6.47
N PHE A 258 7.20 -11.30 -7.38
CA PHE A 258 6.11 -10.58 -8.07
C PHE A 258 5.15 -11.55 -8.74
N LEU A 259 5.68 -12.45 -9.56
CA LEU A 259 4.88 -13.44 -10.26
C LEU A 259 4.15 -14.38 -9.29
N LEU A 260 4.79 -14.78 -8.19
CA LEU A 260 4.15 -15.61 -7.16
C LEU A 260 2.96 -14.90 -6.52
N VAL A 261 3.13 -13.65 -6.08
CA VAL A 261 2.03 -12.85 -5.50
C VAL A 261 0.88 -12.71 -6.49
N VAL A 262 1.21 -12.43 -7.74
CA VAL A 262 0.25 -12.31 -8.84
C VAL A 262 -0.50 -13.63 -9.06
N VAL A 263 0.18 -14.79 -9.06
CA VAL A 263 -0.44 -16.11 -9.19
C VAL A 263 -1.31 -16.47 -7.98
N CYS A 264 -0.85 -16.22 -6.75
CA CYS A 264 -1.65 -16.42 -5.54
C CYS A 264 -2.94 -15.59 -5.57
N LEU A 265 -2.88 -14.36 -6.09
CA LEU A 265 -4.06 -13.54 -6.33
C LEU A 265 -5.00 -14.15 -7.38
N ILE A 266 -4.50 -14.77 -8.46
CA ILE A 266 -5.35 -15.51 -9.41
C ILE A 266 -6.12 -16.61 -8.70
N ILE A 267 -5.40 -17.44 -7.95
CA ILE A 267 -5.97 -18.63 -7.32
C ILE A 267 -7.05 -18.21 -6.33
N LYS A 268 -6.73 -17.23 -5.47
CA LYS A 268 -7.70 -16.66 -4.53
C LYS A 268 -8.92 -16.10 -5.25
N THR A 269 -8.71 -15.30 -6.29
CA THR A 269 -9.81 -14.65 -7.04
C THR A 269 -10.67 -15.67 -7.78
N SER A 270 -10.06 -16.68 -8.40
CA SER A 270 -10.78 -17.75 -9.09
C SER A 270 -11.60 -18.57 -8.10
N TYR A 271 -11.05 -18.85 -6.92
CA TYR A 271 -11.78 -19.52 -5.86
C TYR A 271 -12.97 -18.67 -5.36
N ASP A 272 -12.75 -17.38 -5.08
CA ASP A 272 -13.81 -16.46 -4.65
C ASP A 272 -14.88 -16.23 -5.75
N ALA A 273 -14.55 -16.38 -7.04
CA ALA A 273 -15.48 -16.19 -8.16
C ALA A 273 -16.30 -17.44 -8.54
N PHE A 274 -15.75 -18.64 -8.35
CA PHE A 274 -16.40 -19.90 -8.75
C PHE A 274 -16.97 -20.70 -7.57
N PHE A 275 -16.51 -20.48 -6.34
CA PHE A 275 -16.87 -21.30 -5.17
C PHE A 275 -17.48 -20.52 -4.00
N ARG A 276 -17.81 -19.24 -4.18
CA ARG A 276 -18.41 -18.39 -3.14
C ARG A 276 -19.58 -17.56 -3.63
#